data_AF-A0A1V5A7R3-F1
#
_entry.id   AF-A0A1V5A7R3-F1
#
_cell.length_a   1.000
_cell.length_b   1.000
_cell.length_c   1.000
_cell.angle_alpha   90.00
_cell.angle_beta   90.00
_cell.angle_gamma   90.00
#
_symmetry.space_group_name_H-M   'P 1'
#
loop_
_entity.id
_entity.type
_entity.pdbx_description
1 polymer ?
#
loop_
_entity_poly.entity_id
_entity_poly.type
_entity_poly.pdbx_seq_one_letter_code
_entity_poly.pdbx_strand_id
1 'polypeptide(L)'
;MAQSLRAGESRQPRKSVQIPLFYQVLVSMIFVAVIPVILLSVVSMGGTASIVATIGTPATVLLLTIGTVLVVLLWSYFVAHRVTRPIVELSVVATRISRGYLPEKEMEVQSHDEIGELIAAFNKMVNTYRILDTLAKEEPE
;
A
#
# COMPACT_ATOMS: atom_id res chain seq x y z
N MET A 1 -24.52 28.66 -46.72
CA MET A 1 -23.59 27.54 -46.50
C MET A 1 -22.82 27.82 -45.22
N ALA A 2 -23.45 27.59 -44.07
CA ALA A 2 -22.88 27.83 -42.75
C ALA A 2 -22.74 26.48 -42.06
N GLN A 3 -21.53 25.92 -42.07
CA GLN A 3 -21.18 24.77 -41.23
C GLN A 3 -20.39 25.32 -40.04
N SER A 4 -21.12 25.65 -38.98
CA SER A 4 -20.55 25.92 -37.67
C SER A 4 -20.02 24.61 -37.07
N LEU A 5 -18.70 24.55 -36.99
CA LEU A 5 -17.89 23.95 -35.93
C LEU A 5 -18.71 23.21 -34.85
N ARG A 6 -18.88 21.90 -35.02
CA ARG A 6 -19.19 21.02 -33.87
C ARG A 6 -17.92 20.89 -33.06
N ALA A 7 -17.97 21.52 -31.88
CA ALA A 7 -16.97 21.46 -30.85
C ALA A 7 -16.51 20.02 -30.61
N GLY A 8 -15.19 19.84 -30.56
CA GLY A 8 -14.59 18.63 -30.02
C GLY A 8 -15.02 18.48 -28.58
N GLU A 9 -15.92 17.53 -28.32
CA GLU A 9 -16.14 16.99 -27.00
C GLU A 9 -14.80 16.41 -26.53
N SER A 10 -14.13 17.17 -25.68
CA SER A 10 -12.98 16.70 -24.91
C SER A 10 -13.46 15.53 -24.06
N ARG A 11 -13.27 14.31 -24.57
CA ARG A 11 -13.43 13.07 -23.83
C ARG A 11 -12.54 13.18 -22.60
N GLN A 12 -13.14 13.55 -21.45
CA GLN A 12 -12.46 13.48 -20.18
C GLN A 12 -11.93 12.04 -20.05
N PRO A 13 -10.63 11.83 -19.81
CA PRO A 13 -10.10 10.50 -19.62
C PRO A 13 -10.86 9.88 -18.45
N ARG A 14 -11.49 8.72 -18.70
CA ARG A 14 -12.11 7.90 -17.64
C ARG A 14 -11.10 7.83 -16.50
N LYS A 15 -11.39 8.47 -15.35
CA LYS A 15 -10.65 8.23 -14.12
C LYS A 15 -10.72 6.72 -13.90
N SER A 16 -9.60 6.04 -14.10
CA SER A 16 -9.48 4.63 -13.75
C SER A 16 -9.87 4.53 -12.30
N VAL A 17 -10.74 3.58 -11.97
CA VAL A 17 -11.10 3.32 -10.57
C VAL A 17 -9.84 2.75 -9.92
N GLN A 18 -9.04 3.62 -9.32
CA GLN A 18 -7.90 3.22 -8.51
C GLN A 18 -8.47 2.62 -7.22
N ILE A 19 -8.24 1.33 -7.01
CA ILE A 19 -8.72 0.63 -5.81
C ILE A 19 -7.76 0.97 -4.68
N PRO A 20 -8.24 1.49 -3.54
CA PRO A 20 -7.35 1.88 -2.47
C PRO A 20 -6.56 0.71 -1.90
N LEU A 21 -5.28 0.94 -1.64
CA LEU A 21 -4.37 0.00 -1.01
C LEU A 21 -4.94 -0.50 0.32
N PHE A 22 -5.58 0.37 1.09
CA PHE A 22 -6.25 -0.01 2.33
C PHE A 22 -7.30 -1.12 2.13
N TYR A 23 -8.12 -1.02 1.07
CA TYR A 23 -9.08 -2.08 0.75
C TYR A 23 -8.39 -3.37 0.33
N GLN A 24 -7.29 -3.28 -0.42
CA GLN A 24 -6.52 -4.47 -0.81
C GLN A 24 -5.94 -5.18 0.42
N VAL A 25 -5.37 -4.43 1.37
CA VAL A 25 -4.84 -4.97 2.62
C VAL A 25 -5.95 -5.55 3.49
N LEU A 26 -7.08 -4.86 3.64
CA LEU A 26 -8.19 -5.35 4.46
C LEU A 26 -8.80 -6.63 3.89
N VAL A 27 -9.06 -6.67 2.58
CA VAL A 27 -9.62 -7.85 1.91
C VAL A 27 -8.65 -9.02 1.98
N SER A 28 -7.38 -8.82 1.66
CA SER A 28 -6.37 -9.88 1.75
C SER A 28 -6.19 -10.41 3.16
N MET A 29 -6.27 -9.57 4.20
CA MET A 29 -6.22 -10.03 5.60
C MET A 29 -7.39 -10.98 5.92
N ILE A 30 -8.58 -10.72 5.39
CA ILE A 30 -9.72 -11.64 5.55
C ILE A 30 -9.40 -12.98 4.88
N PHE A 31 -8.90 -12.98 3.65
CA PHE A 31 -8.51 -14.22 2.97
C PHE A 31 -7.43 -14.99 3.74
N VAL A 32 -6.37 -14.31 4.17
CA VAL A 32 -5.27 -14.91 4.95
C VAL A 32 -5.78 -15.50 6.28
N ALA A 33 -6.75 -14.86 6.94
CA ALA A 33 -7.32 -15.37 8.18
C ALA A 33 -8.31 -16.54 7.99
N VAL A 34 -9.10 -16.51 6.92
CA VAL A 34 -10.21 -17.45 6.71
C VAL A 34 -9.75 -18.75 6.03
N ILE A 35 -8.82 -18.68 5.07
CA ILE A 35 -8.36 -19.86 4.32
C ILE A 35 -7.84 -20.98 5.24
N PRO A 36 -6.96 -20.71 6.22
CA PRO A 36 -6.45 -21.77 7.11
C PRO A 36 -7.55 -22.44 7.93
N VAL A 37 -8.54 -21.67 8.40
CA VAL A 37 -9.67 -22.18 9.19
C VAL A 37 -10.55 -23.09 8.33
N ILE A 38 -10.83 -22.70 7.09
CA ILE A 38 -11.57 -23.53 6.14
C ILE A 38 -10.80 -24.82 5.83
N LEU A 39 -9.50 -24.73 5.57
CA LEU A 39 -8.66 -25.90 5.28
C LEU A 39 -8.65 -26.89 6.46
N LEU A 40 -8.50 -26.39 7.69
CA LEU A 40 -8.58 -27.24 8.89
C LEU A 40 -9.96 -27.88 9.05
N SER A 41 -11.03 -27.14 8.77
CA SER A 41 -12.40 -27.67 8.80
C SER A 41 -12.59 -28.82 7.81
N VAL A 42 -12.11 -28.66 6.57
CA VAL A 42 -12.19 -29.70 5.53
C VAL A 42 -11.40 -30.95 5.91
N VAL A 43 -10.21 -30.79 6.50
CA VAL A 43 -9.41 -31.91 7.01
C VAL A 43 -10.14 -32.62 8.15
N SER A 44 -10.72 -31.86 9.08
CA SER A 44 -11.47 -32.42 10.21
C SER A 44 -12.74 -33.17 9.78
N MET A 45 -13.40 -32.75 8.69
CA MET A 45 -14.59 -33.39 8.15
C MET A 45 -14.29 -34.68 7.36
N GLY A 46 -13.02 -35.06 7.22
CA GLY A 46 -12.63 -36.27 6.49
C GLY A 46 -12.68 -36.14 4.97
N GLY A 47 -12.93 -34.93 4.42
CA GLY A 47 -12.99 -34.69 2.97
C GLY A 47 -11.67 -34.92 2.22
N THR A 48 -10.57 -35.10 2.95
CA THR A 48 -9.22 -35.37 2.43
C THR A 48 -8.70 -36.77 2.82
N ALA A 49 -9.60 -37.71 3.11
CA ALA A 49 -9.27 -39.03 3.66
C ALA A 49 -8.15 -39.77 2.90
N SER A 50 -8.11 -39.70 1.57
CA SER A 50 -7.06 -40.32 0.74
C SER A 50 -5.68 -39.72 0.97
N ILE A 51 -5.61 -38.39 1.08
CA ILE A 51 -4.37 -37.64 1.35
C ILE A 51 -3.93 -37.89 2.80
N VAL A 52 -4.86 -37.78 3.74
CA VAL A 52 -4.60 -37.94 5.18
C VAL A 52 -4.22 -39.39 5.53
N ALA A 53 -4.77 -40.40 4.86
CA ALA A 53 -4.39 -41.80 5.08
C ALA A 53 -2.95 -42.10 4.62
N THR A 54 -2.44 -41.35 3.63
CA THR A 54 -1.09 -41.53 3.10
C THR A 54 -0.04 -40.84 3.97
N ILE A 55 -0.34 -39.64 4.49
CA ILE A 55 0.64 -38.77 5.15
C ILE A 55 0.45 -38.74 6.69
N GLY A 56 -0.74 -39.08 7.17
CA GLY A 56 -1.14 -39.02 8.59
C GLY A 56 -1.74 -37.66 8.97
N THR A 57 -2.79 -37.68 9.79
CA THR A 57 -3.47 -36.48 10.32
C THR A 57 -2.53 -35.46 10.97
N PRO A 58 -1.58 -35.84 11.88
CA PRO A 58 -0.72 -34.83 12.52
C PRO A 58 0.23 -34.17 11.52
N ALA A 59 0.76 -34.92 10.55
CA ALA A 59 1.67 -34.38 9.53
C ALA A 59 0.93 -33.43 8.58
N THR A 60 -0.29 -33.77 8.15
CA THR A 60 -1.12 -32.87 7.31
C THR A 60 -1.42 -31.56 8.05
N VAL A 61 -1.82 -31.61 9.32
CA VAL A 61 -2.08 -30.41 10.12
C VAL A 61 -0.79 -29.57 10.26
N LEU A 62 0.34 -30.20 10.59
CA LEU A 62 1.62 -29.51 10.73
C LEU A 62 2.03 -28.79 9.43
N LEU A 63 1.92 -29.45 8.28
CA LEU A 63 2.24 -28.86 6.98
C LEU A 63 1.34 -27.66 6.65
N LEU A 64 0.04 -27.75 6.95
CA LEU A 64 -0.89 -26.62 6.79
C LEU A 64 -0.54 -25.46 7.73
N THR A 65 -0.17 -25.74 8.97
CA THR A 65 0.27 -24.72 9.93
C THR A 65 1.53 -24.01 9.42
N ILE A 66 2.56 -24.76 9.02
CA ILE A 66 3.81 -24.18 8.48
C ILE A 66 3.51 -23.35 7.24
N GLY A 67 2.71 -23.87 6.31
CA GLY A 67 2.31 -23.13 5.10
C GLY A 67 1.58 -21.82 5.43
N THR A 68 0.67 -21.86 6.40
CA THR A 68 -0.05 -20.66 6.88
C THR A 68 0.92 -19.64 7.47
N VAL A 69 1.83 -20.06 8.35
CA VAL A 69 2.83 -19.17 8.96
C VAL A 69 3.68 -18.51 7.88
N LEU A 70 4.13 -19.27 6.87
CA LEU A 70 4.90 -18.72 5.75
C LEU A 70 4.11 -17.66 4.97
N VAL A 71 2.84 -17.92 4.65
CA VAL A 71 1.98 -16.94 3.96
C VAL A 71 1.80 -15.69 4.79
N VAL A 72 1.57 -15.81 6.10
CA VAL A 72 1.45 -14.66 7.02
C VAL A 72 2.74 -13.85 7.04
N LEU A 73 3.91 -14.50 7.16
CA LEU A 73 5.19 -13.81 7.17
C LEU A 73 5.45 -13.04 5.86
N LEU A 74 5.18 -13.67 4.71
CA LEU A 74 5.31 -13.02 3.40
C LEU A 74 4.35 -11.82 3.27
N TRP A 75 3.12 -11.97 3.76
CA TRP A 75 2.11 -10.91 3.76
C TRP A 75 2.52 -9.74 4.67
N SER A 76 2.97 -10.03 5.90
CA SER A 76 3.47 -9.02 6.83
C SER A 76 4.66 -8.26 6.26
N TYR A 77 5.60 -8.96 5.61
CA TYR A 77 6.72 -8.32 4.93
C TYR A 77 6.24 -7.36 3.81
N PHE A 78 5.27 -7.79 3.01
CA PHE A 78 4.68 -6.95 1.96
C PHE A 78 4.04 -5.67 2.53
N VAL A 79 3.20 -5.79 3.56
CA VAL A 79 2.56 -4.64 4.22
C VAL A 79 3.60 -3.70 4.86
N ALA A 80 4.61 -4.27 5.53
CA ALA A 80 5.67 -3.48 6.15
C ALA A 80 6.42 -2.64 5.10
N HIS A 81 6.68 -3.19 3.92
CA HIS A 81 7.40 -2.50 2.86
C HIS A 81 6.55 -1.47 2.10
N ARG A 82 5.27 -1.78 1.84
CA ARG A 82 4.38 -0.92 1.04
C ARG A 82 3.65 0.16 1.84
N VAL A 83 3.46 -0.05 3.14
CA VAL A 83 2.67 0.84 4.00
C VAL A 83 3.51 1.37 5.15
N THR A 84 4.02 0.48 6.01
CA THR A 84 4.63 0.89 7.27
C THR A 84 5.90 1.70 7.05
N ARG A 85 6.81 1.21 6.20
CA ARG A 85 8.07 1.88 5.90
C ARG A 85 7.89 3.30 5.34
N PRO A 86 7.13 3.54 4.27
CA PRO A 86 6.93 4.91 3.75
C PRO A 86 6.25 5.84 4.75
N ILE A 87 5.32 5.34 5.58
CA ILE A 87 4.68 6.14 6.64
C ILE A 87 5.71 6.55 7.72
N VAL A 88 6.57 5.62 8.14
CA VAL A 88 7.62 5.91 9.13
C VAL A 88 8.64 6.89 8.56
N GLU A 89 9.08 6.71 7.32
CA GLU A 89 10.00 7.63 6.64
C GLU A 89 9.39 9.04 6.55
N LEU A 90 8.12 9.16 6.16
CA LEU A 90 7.40 10.43 6.10
C LEU A 90 7.32 11.10 7.48
N SER A 91 7.01 10.33 8.53
CA SER A 91 6.98 10.83 9.92
C SER A 91 8.33 11.37 10.39
N VAL A 92 9.43 10.68 10.05
CA VAL A 92 10.79 11.13 10.37
C VAL A 92 11.10 12.44 9.66
N VAL A 93 10.79 12.55 8.36
CA VAL A 93 11.04 13.78 7.59
C VAL A 93 10.19 14.94 8.11
N ALA A 94 8.90 14.71 8.37
CA ALA A 94 8.01 15.72 8.93
C ALA A 94 8.52 16.25 10.29
N THR A 95 9.01 15.36 11.16
CA THR A 95 9.58 15.71 12.47
C THR A 95 10.87 16.54 12.33
N ARG A 96 11.67 16.30 11.29
CA ARG A 96 12.85 17.12 11.01
C ARG A 96 12.46 18.52 10.52
N ILE A 97 11.48 18.61 9.64
CA ILE A 97 10.96 19.88 9.13
C ILE A 97 10.38 20.73 10.26
N SER A 98 9.62 20.13 11.19
CA SER A 98 9.07 20.86 12.35
C SER A 98 10.15 21.43 13.29
N ARG A 99 11.40 20.96 13.17
CA ARG A 99 12.56 21.47 13.92
C ARG A 99 13.42 22.44 13.10
N GLY A 100 12.94 22.87 11.92
CA GLY A 100 13.63 23.78 11.02
C GLY A 100 14.62 23.13 10.05
N TYR A 101 14.71 21.79 10.03
CA TYR A 101 15.59 21.09 9.08
C TYR A 101 14.84 20.73 7.81
N LEU A 102 15.06 21.50 6.74
CA LEU A 102 14.53 21.17 5.42
C LEU A 102 15.40 20.12 4.74
N PRO A 103 14.84 18.98 4.29
CA PRO A 103 15.59 17.99 3.52
C PRO A 103 16.00 18.58 2.16
N GLU A 104 17.20 18.25 1.69
CA GLU A 104 17.71 18.70 0.39
C GLU A 104 17.03 17.95 -0.78
N LYS A 105 16.72 16.67 -0.57
CA LYS A 105 16.06 15.81 -1.57
C LYS A 105 14.61 15.51 -1.17
N GLU A 106 13.76 15.41 -2.18
CA GLU A 106 12.37 14.96 -2.03
C GLU A 106 12.30 13.47 -1.71
N MET A 107 11.22 13.04 -1.07
CA MET A 107 10.94 11.62 -0.87
C MET A 107 10.56 10.96 -2.19
N GLU A 108 11.05 9.75 -2.44
CA GLU A 108 10.73 9.02 -3.67
C GLU A 108 9.29 8.49 -3.66
N VAL A 109 8.54 8.75 -4.73
CA VAL A 109 7.17 8.22 -4.91
C VAL A 109 7.27 6.82 -5.55
N GLN A 110 7.22 5.78 -4.71
CA GLN A 110 7.38 4.38 -5.16
C GLN A 110 6.05 3.65 -5.40
N SER A 111 4.90 4.30 -5.15
CA SER A 111 3.58 3.69 -5.33
C SER A 111 2.63 4.57 -6.13
N HIS A 112 1.63 3.94 -6.74
CA HIS A 112 0.56 4.60 -7.53
C HIS A 112 -0.80 4.48 -6.82
N ASP A 113 -0.77 4.41 -5.49
CA ASP A 113 -1.93 4.31 -4.59
C ASP A 113 -1.94 5.50 -3.61
N GLU A 114 -2.73 5.41 -2.55
CA GLU A 114 -2.88 6.46 -1.52
C GLU A 114 -1.55 6.80 -0.84
N ILE A 115 -0.63 5.84 -0.70
CA ILE A 115 0.67 6.09 -0.11
C ILE A 115 1.53 6.93 -1.07
N GLY A 116 1.46 6.62 -2.37
CA GLY A 116 2.10 7.42 -3.41
C GLY A 116 1.54 8.85 -3.48
N GLU A 117 0.22 8.98 -3.47
CA GLU A 117 -0.46 10.29 -3.46
C GLU A 117 -0.12 11.10 -2.20
N LEU A 118 -0.04 10.43 -1.04
CA LEU A 118 0.37 11.06 0.22
C LEU A 118 1.81 11.59 0.15
N ILE A 119 2.76 10.80 -0.35
CA ILE A 119 4.16 11.23 -0.51
C ILE A 119 4.25 12.39 -1.50
N ALA A 120 3.53 12.34 -2.61
CA ALA A 120 3.50 13.41 -3.61
C ALA A 120 2.95 14.72 -3.02
N ALA A 121 1.84 14.65 -2.27
CA ALA A 121 1.27 15.80 -1.59
C ALA A 121 2.22 16.37 -0.51
N PHE A 122 2.89 15.48 0.24
CA PHE A 122 3.90 15.86 1.22
C PHE A 122 5.08 16.60 0.58
N ASN A 123 5.67 16.06 -0.50
CA ASN A 123 6.76 16.72 -1.23
C ASN A 123 6.36 18.12 -1.71
N LYS A 124 5.14 18.26 -2.23
CA LYS A 124 4.61 19.57 -2.66
C LYS A 124 4.58 20.58 -1.51
N MET A 125 4.10 20.17 -0.32
CA MET A 125 4.12 21.01 0.88
C MET A 125 5.55 21.42 1.27
N VAL A 126 6.50 20.47 1.29
CA VAL A 126 7.91 20.74 1.61
C VAL A 126 8.50 21.76 0.62
N ASN A 127 8.21 21.61 -0.67
CA ASN A 127 8.71 22.52 -1.69
C ASN A 127 8.12 23.93 -1.55
N THR A 128 6.83 24.05 -1.23
CA THR A 128 6.21 25.34 -0.90
C THR A 128 6.89 26.01 0.29
N TYR A 129 7.16 25.26 1.37
CA TYR A 129 7.91 25.78 2.52
C TYR A 129 9.31 26.26 2.14
N ARG A 130 10.01 25.53 1.27
CA ARG A 130 11.35 25.92 0.79
C ARG A 130 11.32 27.26 0.05
N ILE A 131 10.33 27.46 -0.82
CA ILE A 131 10.16 28.72 -1.55
C ILE A 131 9.90 29.88 -0.57
N LEU A 132 9.07 29.67 0.45
CA LEU A 132 8.80 30.70 1.46
C LEU A 132 10.05 31.04 2.28
N ASP A 133 10.84 30.05 2.68
CA ASP A 133 12.08 30.24 3.42
C ASP A 133 13.14 30.99 2.58
N THR A 134 13.23 30.73 1.28
CA THR A 134 14.15 31.48 0.39
C THR A 134 13.71 32.93 0.23
N LEU A 135 12.41 33.19 0.08
CA LEU A 135 11.88 34.56 -0.05
C LEU A 135 12.11 35.39 1.23
N ALA A 136 11.92 34.78 2.40
CA ALA A 136 12.17 35.46 3.68
C ALA A 136 13.65 35.84 3.90
N LYS A 137 14.58 35.15 3.23
CA LYS A 137 16.03 35.44 3.29
C LYS A 137 16.48 36.47 2.26
N GLU A 138 15.63 36.79 1.28
CA GLU A 138 15.93 37.70 0.18
C GLU A 138 15.39 39.13 0.39
N GLU A 139 14.72 39.44 1.51
CA GLU A 139 14.41 40.84 1.87
C GLU A 139 15.72 41.62 2.07
N PRO A 140 16.10 42.52 1.14
CA PRO A 140 17.30 43.32 1.27
C PRO A 140 17.04 44.48 2.23
N GLU A 141 17.98 44.75 3.14
CA GLU A 141 18.08 46.07 3.79
C GLU A 141 18.31 47.18 2.76
#